data_AF-M0JM80-F1
#
_entry.id   AF-M0JM80-F1
#
_cell.length_a   1.000
_cell.length_b   1.000
_cell.length_c   1.000
_cell.angle_alpha   90.00
_cell.angle_beta   90.00
_cell.angle_gamma   90.00
#
_symmetry.space_group_name_H-M   'P 1'
#
loop_
_entity.id
_entity.type
_entity.pdbx_description
1 polymer ?
#
loop_
_entity_poly.entity_id
_entity_poly.type
_entity_poly.pdbx_seq_one_letter_code
_entity_poly.pdbx_strand_id
1 'polypeptide(L)'
;MTLRTAVQQSKILTFVVLGAFVWLLLTLFEVLSAIDFTAGTASFIGQNALGGIAGVLVLAIVLGALVVLYSEITESDPAPQSWPPSEE
;
A
#
# COMPACT_ATOMS: atom_id res chain seq x y z
N MET A 1 -1.45 22.71 3.03
CA MET A 1 -1.62 21.99 1.76
C MET A 1 -1.53 20.52 2.06
N THR A 2 -2.62 19.78 1.87
CA THR A 2 -2.71 18.39 2.30
C THR A 2 -2.30 17.45 1.16
N LEU A 3 -1.93 16.21 1.47
CA LEU A 3 -1.67 15.16 0.47
C LEU A 3 -2.82 15.04 -0.55
N ARG A 4 -4.06 15.26 -0.11
CA ARG A 4 -5.25 15.34 -0.96
C ARG A 4 -5.14 16.39 -2.06
N THR A 5 -4.62 17.59 -1.74
CA THR A 5 -4.44 18.67 -2.72
C THR A 5 -3.43 18.29 -3.80
N ALA A 6 -2.32 17.63 -3.42
CA ALA A 6 -1.28 17.19 -4.36
C ALA A 6 -1.80 16.08 -5.32
N VAL A 7 -2.62 15.17 -4.82
CA VAL A 7 -3.22 14.08 -5.64
C VAL A 7 -4.32 14.62 -6.56
N GLN A 8 -5.19 15.51 -6.08
CA GLN A 8 -6.23 16.12 -6.92
C GLN A 8 -5.64 16.97 -8.06
N GLN A 9 -4.47 17.57 -7.84
CA GLN A 9 -3.83 18.43 -8.83
C GLN A 9 -3.00 17.65 -9.87
N SER A 10 -2.63 16.40 -9.60
CA SER A 10 -1.81 15.57 -10.50
C SER A 10 -2.40 14.18 -10.72
N LYS A 11 -3.19 14.04 -11.80
CA LYS A 11 -3.71 12.74 -12.26
C LYS A 11 -2.60 11.71 -12.52
N ILE A 12 -1.41 12.19 -12.92
CA ILE A 12 -0.23 11.34 -13.20
C ILE A 12 0.23 10.63 -11.92
N LEU A 13 0.19 11.32 -10.77
CA LEU A 13 0.60 10.73 -9.49
C LEU A 13 -0.27 9.53 -9.14
N THR A 14 -1.59 9.63 -9.33
CA THR A 14 -2.51 8.51 -9.10
C THR A 14 -2.18 7.30 -9.96
N PHE A 15 -1.91 7.49 -11.26
CA PHE A 15 -1.54 6.39 -12.16
C PHE A 15 -0.22 5.74 -11.75
N VAL A 16 0.79 6.54 -11.38
CA VAL A 16 2.10 6.03 -10.92
C VAL A 16 1.94 5.23 -9.64
N VAL A 17 1.17 5.72 -8.67
CA VAL A 17 0.91 5.00 -7.41
C VAL A 17 0.16 3.69 -7.66
N LEU A 18 -0.84 3.70 -8.56
CA LEU A 18 -1.58 2.48 -8.91
C LEU A 18 -0.69 1.46 -9.62
N GLY A 19 0.19 1.91 -10.52
CA GLY A 19 1.19 1.07 -11.16
C GLY A 19 2.18 0.48 -10.15
N ALA A 20 2.68 1.29 -9.23
CA ALA A 20 3.56 0.83 -8.15
C ALA A 20 2.85 -0.18 -7.23
N PHE A 21 1.56 0.04 -6.94
CA PHE A 21 0.76 -0.89 -6.15
C PHE A 21 0.62 -2.25 -6.82
N VAL A 22 0.28 -2.29 -8.12
CA VAL A 22 0.22 -3.53 -8.90
C VAL A 22 1.59 -4.21 -8.95
N TRP A 23 2.66 -3.44 -9.16
CA TRP A 23 4.02 -3.97 -9.17
C TRP A 23 4.38 -4.63 -7.83
N LEU A 24 4.06 -3.99 -6.69
CA LEU A 24 4.29 -4.55 -5.37
C LEU A 24 3.51 -5.86 -5.14
N LEU A 25 2.29 -5.98 -5.66
CA LEU A 25 1.54 -7.23 -5.60
C LEU A 25 2.22 -8.35 -6.39
N LEU A 26 2.76 -8.05 -7.57
CA LEU A 26 3.52 -9.02 -8.37
C LEU A 26 4.81 -9.43 -7.65
N THR A 27 5.53 -8.47 -7.07
CA THR A 27 6.73 -8.75 -6.25
C THR A 27 6.39 -9.62 -5.05
N LEU A 28 5.27 -9.36 -4.36
CA LEU A 28 4.81 -10.21 -3.25
C LEU A 28 4.55 -11.65 -3.71
N PHE A 29 3.90 -11.82 -4.86
CA PHE A 29 3.66 -13.14 -5.44
C PHE A 29 4.96 -13.85 -5.82
N GLU A 30 5.93 -13.12 -6.38
CA GLU A 30 7.25 -13.64 -6.73
C GLU A 30 8.01 -14.09 -5.48
N VAL A 31 8.01 -13.27 -4.42
CA VAL A 31 8.66 -13.61 -3.14
C VAL A 31 8.02 -14.87 -2.55
N LEU A 32 6.68 -14.96 -2.51
CA LEU A 32 5.97 -16.14 -2.03
C LEU A 32 6.31 -17.41 -2.83
N SER A 33 6.44 -17.27 -4.14
CA SER A 33 6.78 -18.38 -5.04
C SER A 33 8.24 -18.81 -4.91
N ALA A 34 9.12 -17.89 -4.51
CA ALA A 34 10.54 -18.15 -4.32
C ALA A 34 10.89 -18.73 -2.94
N ILE A 35 9.90 -18.89 -2.03
CA ILE A 35 10.17 -19.46 -0.70
C ILE A 35 10.38 -20.96 -0.82
N ASP A 36 11.62 -21.40 -0.63
CA ASP A 36 11.95 -22.81 -0.44
C ASP A 36 11.94 -23.17 1.06
N PHE A 37 10.87 -23.84 1.49
CA PHE A 37 10.73 -24.33 2.86
C PHE A 37 11.57 -25.57 3.15
N THR A 38 12.12 -26.22 2.12
CA THR A 38 12.92 -27.45 2.24
C THR A 38 14.41 -27.17 2.41
N ALA A 39 14.87 -25.96 2.08
CA ALA A 39 16.28 -25.56 2.18
C ALA A 39 16.86 -25.54 3.61
N GLY A 40 16.02 -25.67 4.65
CA GLY A 40 16.45 -25.71 6.05
C GLY A 40 17.17 -24.44 6.52
N THR A 41 17.61 -24.41 7.79
CA THR A 41 18.37 -23.28 8.38
C THR A 41 19.85 -23.24 7.98
N ALA A 42 20.29 -24.18 7.12
CA ALA A 42 21.69 -24.38 6.78
C ALA A 42 22.24 -23.31 5.83
N SER A 43 21.39 -22.64 5.04
CA SER A 43 21.79 -21.53 4.17
C SER A 43 21.26 -20.21 4.71
N PHE A 44 22.12 -19.43 5.39
CA PHE A 44 21.78 -18.11 5.95
C PHE A 44 21.68 -17.00 4.88
N ILE A 45 22.15 -17.25 3.66
CA ILE A 45 22.27 -16.27 2.57
C ILE A 45 21.48 -16.79 1.36
N GLY A 46 20.48 -16.04 0.90
CA GLY A 46 19.69 -16.37 -0.31
C GLY A 46 18.20 -16.64 -0.02
N GLN A 47 17.57 -17.43 -0.89
CA GLN A 47 16.15 -17.83 -0.85
C GLN A 47 15.87 -18.83 0.30
N ASN A 48 16.11 -18.43 1.56
CA ASN A 48 15.74 -19.23 2.72
C ASN A 48 14.37 -18.80 3.27
N ALA A 49 13.72 -19.72 4.00
CA ALA A 49 12.36 -19.52 4.50
C ALA A 49 12.21 -18.27 5.38
N LEU A 50 13.21 -17.95 6.22
CA LEU A 50 13.16 -16.80 7.11
C LEU A 50 13.24 -15.47 6.36
N GLY A 51 14.13 -15.36 5.37
CA GLY A 51 14.24 -14.18 4.50
C GLY A 51 12.98 -13.99 3.66
N GLY A 52 12.41 -15.07 3.14
CA GLY A 52 11.14 -15.06 2.42
C GLY A 52 9.98 -14.52 3.29
N ILE A 53 9.83 -15.05 4.51
CA ILE A 53 8.80 -14.60 5.46
C ILE A 53 8.98 -13.11 5.82
N ALA A 54 10.21 -12.68 6.10
CA ALA A 54 10.51 -11.28 6.39
C ALA A 54 10.16 -10.37 5.20
N GLY A 55 10.50 -10.78 3.98
CA GLY A 55 10.13 -10.06 2.75
C GLY A 55 8.63 -9.94 2.57
N VAL A 56 7.89 -11.04 2.78
CA VAL A 56 6.40 -11.04 2.74
C VAL A 56 5.82 -10.08 3.77
N LEU A 57 6.32 -10.08 5.00
CA LEU A 57 5.84 -9.17 6.05
C LEU A 57 6.07 -7.71 5.68
N VAL A 58 7.26 -7.36 5.21
CA VAL A 58 7.58 -5.98 4.79
C VAL A 58 6.68 -5.55 3.64
N LEU A 59 6.52 -6.38 2.61
CA LEU A 59 5.65 -6.08 1.48
C LEU A 59 4.18 -5.93 1.90
N ALA A 60 3.70 -6.77 2.82
CA ALA A 60 2.34 -6.68 3.35
C ALA A 60 2.12 -5.36 4.12
N ILE A 61 3.10 -4.93 4.93
CA ILE A 61 3.04 -3.63 5.63
C ILE A 61 2.97 -2.48 4.64
N VAL A 62 3.83 -2.48 3.62
CA VAL A 62 3.87 -1.42 2.60
C VAL A 62 2.57 -1.37 1.81
N LEU A 63 2.05 -2.52 1.36
CA LEU A 63 0.76 -2.60 0.68
C LEU A 63 -0.39 -2.13 1.57
N GLY A 64 -0.40 -2.54 2.84
CA GLY A 64 -1.39 -2.09 3.83
C GLY A 64 -1.36 -0.57 4.02
N ALA A 65 -0.17 0.03 4.13
CA ALA A 65 -0.01 1.47 4.23
C ALA A 65 -0.56 2.20 2.99
N LEU A 66 -0.36 1.67 1.78
CA LEU A 66 -0.93 2.23 0.55
C LEU A 66 -2.47 2.15 0.54
N VAL A 67 -3.06 1.07 1.04
CA VAL A 67 -4.51 0.94 1.17
C VAL A 67 -5.08 1.96 2.15
N VAL A 68 -4.46 2.11 3.34
CA VAL A 68 -4.86 3.11 4.35
C VAL A 68 -4.76 4.53 3.78
N LEU A 69 -3.67 4.83 3.08
CA LEU A 69 -3.51 6.13 2.44
C LEU A 69 -4.63 6.40 1.41
N TYR A 70 -4.99 5.39 0.62
CA TYR A 70 -6.09 5.51 -0.34
C TYR A 70 -7.45 5.76 0.33
N SER A 71 -7.74 5.10 1.46
CA SER A 71 -8.98 5.34 2.20
C SER A 71 -9.05 6.76 2.75
N GLU A 72 -7.95 7.28 3.32
CA GLU A 72 -7.90 8.65 3.83
C GLU A 72 -8.11 9.71 2.75
N ILE A 73 -7.62 9.45 1.53
CA ILE A 73 -7.81 10.34 0.39
C ILE A 73 -9.26 10.32 -0.11
N THR A 74 -9.93 9.17 -0.01
CA THR A 74 -11.28 8.95 -0.54
C THR A 74 -12.38 9.32 0.46
N GLU A 75 -12.06 9.37 1.76
CA GLU A 75 -12.98 9.80 2.82
C GLU A 75 -13.57 11.17 2.46
N SER A 76 -14.90 11.26 2.38
CA SER A 76 -15.57 12.54 2.16
C SER A 76 -15.77 13.17 3.52
N ASP A 77 -15.01 14.22 3.85
CA ASP A 77 -15.32 15.03 5.03
C ASP A 77 -16.79 15.48 4.94
N PRO A 78 -17.55 15.44 6.05
CA PRO A 78 -18.91 15.95 6.05
C PRO A 78 -18.87 17.38 5.52
N ALA A 79 -19.70 17.66 4.51
CA ALA A 79 -19.77 18.99 3.93
C ALA A 79 -19.97 20.02 5.07
N PRO A 80 -19.27 21.17 5.03
CA PRO A 80 -19.48 22.20 6.03
C PRO A 80 -20.98 22.49 6.09
N GLN A 81 -21.52 22.51 7.30
CA GLN A 81 -22.93 22.86 7.50
C GLN A 81 -23.18 24.21 6.83
N SER A 82 -24.20 24.28 5.98
CA SER A 82 -24.53 25.52 5.26
C SER A 82 -24.76 26.63 6.28
N TRP A 83 -24.07 27.76 6.12
CA TRP A 83 -24.33 28.96 6.91
C TRP A 83 -25.19 29.95 6.10
N PRO A 84 -26.27 30.50 6.68
CA PRO A 84 -26.77 30.27 8.03
C PRO A 84 -27.43 28.88 8.20
N PRO A 85 -27.49 28.35 9.43
CA PRO A 85 -28.20 27.11 9.71
C PRO A 85 -29.64 27.22 9.21
N SER A 86 -30.11 26.27 8.40
CA SER A 86 -31.53 26.18 8.09
C SER A 86 -32.26 25.83 9.40
N GLU A 87 -33.12 26.72 9.86
CA GLU A 87 -33.98 26.51 11.02
C GLU A 87 -35.02 25.42 10.71
N GLU A 88 -34.69 24.16 10.93
CA GLU A 88 -35.65 23.07 11.17
C GLU A 88 -35.16 22.15 12.29
#